data_AF-A0A812SKF7-F1
#
_entry.id   AF-A0A812SKF7-F1
#
_cell.length_a   1.000
_cell.length_b   1.000
_cell.length_c   1.000
_cell.angle_alpha   90.00
_cell.angle_beta   90.00
_cell.angle_gamma   90.00
#
_symmetry.space_group_name_H-M   'P 1'
#
loop_
_entity.id
_entity.type
_entity.pdbx_description
1 polymer ?
#
loop_
_entity_poly.entity_id
_entity_poly.type
_entity_poly.pdbx_seq_one_letter_code
_entity_poly.pdbx_strand_id
1 'polypeptide(L)'
;MPACLRVSLCSAAATRVGVDVYHVALPCLYGSEEVYHLLALKEDAPQPIPEAIRDTPQRLLPTVSTPSVQRSASVPGEASRGPRHRRLSMFDSDIPALPLSSLPQLSDIVMLLDASSPQKDIKQLHMNYRRCKGGRSSADGMPSLRKLVRPTDWESVHTSVTAYAAKSGRPSVSEKTLGPVCIRRPDGPHKFMVAKQAKLYFSSNKDG
;
A
#
# COMPACT_ATOMS: atom_id res chain seq x y z
N MET A 1 7.07 0.48 36.41
CA MET A 1 7.44 1.38 35.27
C MET A 1 6.30 1.36 34.27
N PRO A 2 5.91 2.49 33.67
CA PRO A 2 4.88 2.51 32.62
C PRO A 2 5.30 1.59 31.47
N ALA A 3 4.34 0.89 30.86
CA ALA A 3 4.61 0.12 29.66
C ALA A 3 5.12 1.06 28.55
N CYS A 4 6.28 0.76 27.98
CA CYS A 4 6.84 1.51 26.87
C CYS A 4 6.72 0.71 25.58
N LEU A 5 6.21 1.34 24.52
CA LEU A 5 6.19 0.78 23.18
C LEU A 5 7.29 1.42 22.35
N ARG A 6 8.24 0.60 21.90
CA ARG A 6 9.29 1.02 20.98
C ARG A 6 8.74 1.09 19.56
N VAL A 7 8.83 2.25 18.93
CA VAL A 7 8.42 2.45 17.53
C VAL A 7 9.53 3.13 16.73
N SER A 8 9.49 2.98 15.41
CA SER A 8 10.34 3.73 14.48
C SER A 8 9.47 4.66 13.68
N LEU A 9 9.69 5.97 13.82
CA LEU A 9 9.00 7.00 13.06
C LEU A 9 9.86 7.40 11.86
N CYS A 10 9.23 7.62 10.72
CA CYS A 10 9.91 8.11 9.52
C CYS A 10 9.66 9.61 9.40
N SER A 11 10.73 10.42 9.40
CA SER A 11 10.62 11.86 9.21
C SER A 11 10.32 12.21 7.74
N ALA A 12 9.96 13.46 7.49
CA ALA A 12 9.79 13.97 6.12
C ALA A 12 11.07 13.89 5.27
N ALA A 13 12.25 13.83 5.90
CA ALA A 13 13.54 13.65 5.23
C ALA A 13 13.89 12.17 4.99
N ALA A 14 12.94 11.25 5.18
CA ALA A 14 13.13 9.80 5.12
C ALA A 14 14.14 9.26 6.15
N THR A 15 14.48 10.06 7.18
CA THR A 15 15.29 9.59 8.31
C THR A 15 14.39 8.85 9.28
N ARG A 16 14.80 7.65 9.68
CA ARG A 16 14.11 6.89 10.72
C ARG A 16 14.63 7.29 12.09
N VAL A 17 13.70 7.56 13.00
CA VAL A 17 13.99 7.93 14.38
C VAL A 17 13.35 6.88 15.28
N GLY A 18 14.14 6.28 16.16
CA GLY A 18 13.62 5.40 17.22
C GLY A 18 12.96 6.26 18.30
N VAL A 19 11.74 5.89 18.70
CA VAL A 19 10.98 6.60 19.71
C VAL A 19 10.38 5.61 20.69
N ASP A 20 10.52 5.88 21.98
CA ASP A 20 9.79 5.20 23.04
C ASP A 20 8.48 5.94 23.32
N VAL A 21 7.35 5.24 23.17
CA VAL A 21 6.01 5.78 23.46
C VAL A 21 5.56 5.26 24.82
N TYR A 22 5.22 6.18 25.72
CA TYR A 22 4.65 5.88 27.02
C TYR A 22 3.19 6.32 27.03
N HIS A 23 2.33 5.46 27.58
CA HIS A 23 0.90 5.71 27.72
C HIS A 23 0.49 5.64 29.19
N VAL A 24 -0.29 6.63 29.63
CA VAL A 24 -0.89 6.65 30.97
C VAL A 24 -2.35 7.06 30.83
N ALA A 25 -3.26 6.23 31.32
CA ALA A 25 -4.66 6.60 31.48
C ALA A 25 -4.83 7.44 32.76
N LEU A 26 -5.54 8.55 32.65
CA LEU A 26 -5.82 9.51 33.71
C LEU A 26 -7.34 9.59 33.91
N PRO A 27 -7.94 8.67 34.69
CA PRO A 27 -9.34 8.76 35.05
C PRO A 27 -9.57 9.98 35.97
N CYS A 28 -10.75 10.58 35.89
CA CYS A 28 -11.17 11.64 36.81
C CYS A 28 -10.35 12.94 36.74
N LEU A 29 -9.68 13.22 35.61
CA LEU A 29 -8.91 14.44 35.45
C LEU A 29 -9.85 15.66 35.51
N TYR A 30 -9.57 16.60 36.41
CA TYR A 30 -10.40 17.79 36.66
C TYR A 30 -11.86 17.48 37.05
N GLY A 31 -12.12 16.31 37.64
CA GLY A 31 -13.48 15.92 38.04
C GLY A 31 -14.38 15.52 36.86
N SER A 32 -13.83 15.37 35.65
CA SER A 32 -14.53 14.79 34.51
C SER A 32 -14.70 13.28 34.70
N GLU A 33 -15.82 12.71 34.28
CA GLU A 33 -16.04 11.25 34.26
C GLU A 33 -15.28 10.55 33.13
N GLU A 34 -14.75 11.31 32.17
CA GLU A 34 -14.00 10.77 31.04
C GLU A 34 -12.58 10.35 31.42
N VAL A 35 -12.07 9.33 30.73
CA VAL A 35 -10.68 8.89 30.86
C VAL A 35 -9.84 9.66 29.85
N TYR A 36 -8.92 10.50 30.36
CA TYR A 36 -7.93 11.15 29.51
C TYR A 36 -6.74 10.22 29.31
N HIS A 37 -6.07 10.35 28.17
CA HIS A 37 -4.88 9.57 27.87
C HIS A 37 -3.70 10.51 27.65
N LEU A 38 -2.68 10.38 28.49
CA LEU A 38 -1.42 11.08 28.31
C LEU A 38 -0.46 10.19 27.53
N LEU A 39 0.01 10.72 26.40
CA LEU A 39 1.04 10.10 25.58
C LEU A 39 2.31 10.92 25.69
N ALA A 40 3.41 10.29 26.10
CA ALA A 40 4.73 10.88 26.09
C ALA A 40 5.61 10.15 25.08
N LEU A 41 6.36 10.90 24.27
CA LEU A 41 7.30 10.38 23.29
C LEU A 41 8.71 10.76 23.71
N LYS A 42 9.60 9.77 23.77
CA LYS A 42 11.03 9.98 23.99
C LYS A 42 11.77 9.57 22.74
N GLU A 43 12.26 10.55 22.01
CA GLU A 43 13.18 10.34 20.91
C GLU A 43 14.51 9.80 21.45
N ASP A 44 15.09 8.84 20.72
CA ASP A 44 16.46 8.41 21.00
C ASP A 44 17.41 9.59 20.88
N ALA A 45 18.35 9.70 21.82
CA ALA A 45 19.49 10.55 21.59
C ALA A 45 20.11 10.15 20.23
N PRO A 46 20.47 11.12 19.37
CA PRO A 46 21.16 10.81 18.13
C PRO A 46 22.47 10.15 18.51
N GLN A 47 22.48 8.83 18.52
CA GLN A 47 23.71 8.08 18.63
C GLN A 47 24.46 8.43 17.35
N PRO A 48 25.67 9.01 17.43
CA PRO A 48 26.52 9.05 16.26
C PRO A 48 26.65 7.60 15.84
N ILE A 49 26.00 7.24 14.73
CA ILE A 49 26.19 5.94 14.11
C ILE A 49 27.71 5.89 13.92
N PRO A 50 28.45 5.01 14.61
CA PRO A 50 29.86 4.88 14.34
C PRO A 50 29.92 4.62 12.85
N GLU A 51 30.58 5.50 12.08
CA GLU A 51 30.75 5.28 10.65
C GLU A 51 31.22 3.84 10.53
N ALA A 52 30.38 2.99 9.94
CA ALA A 52 30.72 1.60 9.78
C ALA A 52 31.96 1.62 8.91
N ILE A 53 33.12 1.46 9.55
CA ILE A 53 34.42 1.37 8.90
C ILE A 53 34.20 0.32 7.81
N ARG A 54 34.26 0.75 6.55
CA ARG A 54 33.98 -0.08 5.38
C ARG A 54 35.14 -1.04 5.12
N ASP A 55 35.64 -1.70 6.17
CA ASP A 55 36.73 -2.67 6.13
C ASP A 55 36.21 -4.11 6.19
N THR A 56 34.99 -4.37 5.75
CA THR A 56 34.63 -5.72 5.30
C THR A 56 35.21 -5.93 3.90
N PRO A 57 36.29 -6.72 3.73
CA PRO A 57 36.73 -7.10 2.40
C PRO A 57 35.58 -7.78 1.68
N GLN A 58 35.33 -7.36 0.44
CA GLN A 58 34.42 -8.00 -0.49
C GLN A 58 34.87 -9.44 -0.80
N ARG A 59 34.75 -10.36 0.15
CA ARG A 59 34.84 -11.80 -0.13
C ARG A 59 33.48 -12.25 -0.68
N LEU A 60 33.40 -12.16 -2.01
CA LEU A 60 32.81 -13.14 -2.91
C LEU A 60 31.72 -14.00 -2.27
N LEU A 61 30.48 -13.49 -2.22
CA LEU A 61 29.32 -14.37 -2.14
C LEU A 61 29.13 -15.02 -3.53
N PRO A 62 29.01 -16.35 -3.63
CA PRO A 62 28.79 -17.02 -4.90
C PRO A 62 27.43 -16.60 -5.46
N THR A 63 27.43 -16.06 -6.67
CA THR A 63 26.23 -15.93 -7.49
C THR A 63 25.65 -17.33 -7.70
N VAL A 64 24.55 -17.65 -7.04
CA VAL A 64 23.81 -18.88 -7.31
C VAL A 64 23.12 -18.68 -8.67
N SER A 65 23.80 -19.12 -9.72
CA SER A 65 23.26 -19.23 -11.07
C SER A 65 22.07 -20.18 -11.05
N THR A 66 20.90 -19.67 -11.40
CA THR A 66 19.73 -20.49 -11.66
C THR A 66 19.99 -21.40 -12.87
N PRO A 67 19.65 -22.71 -12.79
CA PRO A 67 19.84 -23.60 -13.92
C PRO A 67 18.86 -23.24 -15.05
N SER A 68 19.42 -22.84 -16.20
CA SER A 68 18.70 -22.72 -17.46
C SER A 68 18.25 -24.10 -17.92
N VAL A 69 16.95 -24.37 -17.88
CA VAL A 69 16.34 -25.57 -18.46
C VAL A 69 16.44 -25.48 -19.98
N GLN A 70 17.42 -26.17 -20.56
CA GLN A 70 17.45 -26.46 -22.00
C GLN A 70 16.33 -27.45 -22.33
N ARG A 71 15.30 -26.98 -23.02
CA ARG A 71 14.30 -27.82 -23.67
C ARG A 71 14.84 -28.30 -25.02
N SER A 72 15.24 -29.56 -25.08
CA SER A 72 15.41 -30.28 -26.34
C SER A 72 14.04 -30.74 -26.87
N ALA A 73 13.75 -30.42 -28.13
CA ALA A 73 12.80 -31.17 -28.96
C ALA A 73 13.32 -32.61 -29.13
N SER A 74 12.57 -33.68 -29.41
CA SER A 74 11.25 -33.98 -29.96
C SER A 74 10.96 -35.48 -29.69
N VAL A 75 9.70 -35.93 -29.73
CA VAL A 75 9.18 -37.21 -30.30
C VAL A 75 7.66 -37.31 -29.97
N PRO A 76 6.80 -37.74 -30.92
CA PRO A 76 5.36 -37.89 -30.73
C PRO A 76 4.99 -39.29 -30.20
N GLY A 77 3.91 -39.40 -29.43
CA GLY A 77 3.41 -40.72 -29.00
C GLY A 77 2.25 -40.67 -28.01
N GLU A 78 1.05 -40.84 -28.55
CA GLU A 78 -0.12 -41.56 -28.02
C GLU A 78 -0.72 -41.34 -26.61
N ALA A 79 -2.03 -41.52 -26.61
CA ALA A 79 -2.99 -41.21 -25.58
C ALA A 79 -2.85 -42.05 -24.29
N SER A 80 -2.97 -41.39 -23.14
CA SER A 80 -3.57 -42.02 -21.96
C SER A 80 -4.21 -40.98 -21.04
N ARG A 81 -5.54 -41.12 -20.89
CA ARG A 81 -6.40 -40.35 -19.99
C ARG A 81 -6.19 -40.85 -18.56
N GLY A 82 -5.70 -39.98 -17.67
CA GLY A 82 -5.65 -40.21 -16.23
C GLY A 82 -6.14 -38.99 -15.46
N PRO A 83 -7.03 -39.13 -14.46
CA PRO A 83 -7.58 -38.01 -13.71
C PRO A 83 -6.53 -37.51 -12.70
N ARG A 84 -5.85 -36.41 -13.03
CA ARG A 84 -4.97 -35.72 -12.09
C ARG A 84 -5.81 -34.87 -11.15
N HIS A 85 -6.00 -35.36 -9.92
CA HIS A 85 -6.39 -34.54 -8.79
C HIS A 85 -5.42 -33.35 -8.67
N ARG A 86 -5.88 -32.16 -9.07
CA ARG A 86 -5.24 -30.89 -8.73
C ARG A 86 -5.30 -30.74 -7.22
N ARG A 87 -4.21 -31.08 -6.54
CA ARG A 87 -3.94 -30.54 -5.21
C ARG A 87 -3.78 -29.03 -5.35
N LEU A 88 -4.79 -28.28 -4.93
CA LEU A 88 -4.66 -26.87 -4.61
C LEU A 88 -3.78 -26.79 -3.37
N SER A 89 -2.49 -26.59 -3.57
CA SER A 89 -1.56 -26.37 -2.47
C SER A 89 -1.96 -25.09 -1.74
N MET A 90 -2.03 -25.24 -0.43
CA MET A 90 -2.42 -24.29 0.58
C MET A 90 -1.64 -22.97 0.49
N PHE A 91 -2.30 -21.94 0.98
CA PHE A 91 -1.78 -20.61 1.28
C PHE A 91 -0.42 -20.68 1.96
N ASP A 92 0.63 -20.46 1.18
CA ASP A 92 1.95 -20.14 1.72
C ASP A 92 1.86 -18.70 2.22
N SER A 93 2.11 -18.52 3.52
CA SER A 93 1.95 -17.25 4.23
C SER A 93 3.17 -16.33 4.06
N ASP A 94 3.86 -16.44 2.93
CA ASP A 94 4.80 -15.44 2.45
C ASP A 94 4.01 -14.38 1.70
N ILE A 95 3.24 -13.55 2.42
CA ILE A 95 2.76 -12.31 1.85
C ILE A 95 3.99 -11.39 1.82
N PRO A 96 4.62 -11.16 0.65
CA PRO A 96 5.72 -10.22 0.58
C PRO A 96 5.13 -8.87 0.96
N ALA A 97 5.71 -8.24 2.00
CA ALA A 97 5.34 -6.88 2.39
C ALA A 97 5.22 -6.03 1.13
N LEU A 98 4.06 -5.39 0.94
CA LEU A 98 3.78 -4.59 -0.25
C LEU A 98 5.01 -3.71 -0.51
N PRO A 99 5.70 -3.85 -1.66
CA PRO A 99 6.84 -3.01 -1.95
C PRO A 99 6.31 -1.62 -2.27
N LEU A 100 6.03 -0.83 -1.23
CA LEU A 100 5.61 0.57 -1.33
C LEU A 100 6.69 1.40 -2.05
N SER A 101 7.91 0.88 -2.14
CA SER A 101 8.97 1.37 -3.03
C SER A 101 8.56 1.48 -4.50
N SER A 102 7.57 0.71 -4.95
CA SER A 102 7.01 0.80 -6.31
C SER A 102 6.13 2.04 -6.53
N LEU A 103 5.73 2.74 -5.46
CA LEU A 103 4.91 3.93 -5.49
C LEU A 103 5.67 5.10 -4.84
N PRO A 104 6.73 5.64 -5.48
CA PRO A 104 7.63 6.64 -4.89
C PRO A 104 6.93 7.96 -4.52
N GLN A 105 5.69 8.16 -4.96
CA GLN A 105 4.90 9.36 -4.69
C GLN A 105 3.88 9.17 -3.57
N LEU A 106 3.70 7.94 -3.09
CA LEU A 106 2.81 7.65 -1.99
C LEU A 106 3.39 8.25 -0.72
N SER A 107 2.69 9.23 -0.15
CA SER A 107 3.15 9.90 1.07
C SER A 107 2.61 9.23 2.32
N ASP A 108 1.31 8.93 2.32
CA ASP A 108 0.61 8.46 3.49
C ASP A 108 -0.37 7.36 3.10
N ILE A 109 -0.50 6.38 3.98
CA ILE A 109 -1.52 5.33 3.89
C ILE A 109 -2.32 5.38 5.19
N VAL A 110 -3.64 5.53 5.06
CA VAL A 110 -4.55 5.43 6.21
C VAL A 110 -5.37 4.16 6.05
N MET A 111 -5.32 3.29 7.06
CA MET A 111 -6.02 2.00 7.08
C MET A 111 -7.02 1.98 8.22
N LEU A 112 -8.26 1.59 7.91
CA LEU A 112 -9.26 1.24 8.91
C LEU A 112 -9.30 -0.28 9.03
N LEU A 113 -8.91 -0.79 10.20
CA LEU A 113 -8.85 -2.21 10.50
C LEU A 113 -10.03 -2.65 11.37
N ASP A 114 -10.53 -3.84 11.12
CA ASP A 114 -11.50 -4.50 11.99
C ASP A 114 -10.79 -5.24 13.11
N ALA A 115 -10.73 -4.60 14.28
CA ALA A 115 -10.09 -5.20 15.45
C ALA A 115 -10.83 -6.45 15.97
N SER A 116 -12.11 -6.64 15.61
CA SER A 116 -12.88 -7.81 16.03
C SER A 116 -12.57 -9.04 15.17
N SER A 117 -12.09 -8.85 13.95
CA SER A 117 -11.65 -9.95 13.08
C SER A 117 -10.34 -10.55 13.61
N PRO A 118 -10.23 -11.90 13.70
CA PRO A 118 -8.97 -12.57 14.04
C PRO A 118 -7.81 -12.19 13.11
N GLN A 119 -8.11 -11.85 11.86
CA GLN A 119 -7.12 -11.49 10.83
C GLN A 119 -6.90 -9.97 10.72
N LYS A 120 -7.60 -9.16 11.52
CA LYS A 120 -7.54 -7.69 11.47
C LYS A 120 -7.83 -7.15 10.07
N ASP A 121 -8.94 -7.60 9.49
CA ASP A 121 -9.32 -7.27 8.11
C ASP A 121 -9.32 -5.76 7.83
N ILE A 122 -8.81 -5.36 6.66
CA ILE A 122 -8.83 -3.96 6.20
C ILE A 122 -10.22 -3.64 5.65
N LYS A 123 -10.96 -2.74 6.31
CA LYS A 123 -12.28 -2.26 5.87
C LYS A 123 -12.16 -1.09 4.89
N GLN A 124 -11.19 -0.21 5.11
CA GLN A 124 -10.97 0.98 4.30
C GLN A 124 -9.47 1.26 4.16
N LEU A 125 -9.07 1.68 2.96
CA LEU A 125 -7.69 1.99 2.61
C LEU A 125 -7.66 3.29 1.83
N HIS A 126 -7.06 4.33 2.41
CA HIS A 126 -6.81 5.60 1.76
C HIS A 126 -5.33 5.74 1.44
N MET A 127 -5.05 6.15 0.21
CA MET A 127 -3.69 6.38 -0.28
C MET A 127 -3.57 7.85 -0.67
N ASN A 128 -2.68 8.56 0.01
CA ASN A 128 -2.36 9.95 -0.29
C ASN A 128 -1.06 10.01 -1.08
N TYR A 129 -1.05 10.80 -2.14
CA TYR A 129 0.10 10.96 -3.01
C TYR A 129 0.58 12.41 -3.04
N ARG A 130 1.89 12.62 -2.90
CA ARG A 130 2.53 13.92 -3.01
C ARG A 130 2.85 14.23 -4.48
N ARG A 131 2.56 15.46 -4.90
CA ARG A 131 3.04 15.98 -6.18
C ARG A 131 4.57 16.16 -6.12
N CYS A 132 5.30 15.50 -7.01
CA CYS A 132 6.72 15.77 -7.21
C CYS A 132 6.89 17.19 -7.79
N LYS A 133 7.50 18.10 -7.03
CA LYS A 133 7.68 19.52 -7.43
C LYS A 133 8.87 19.78 -8.39
N GLY A 134 9.60 18.74 -8.81
CA GLY A 134 10.89 18.91 -9.50
C GLY A 134 11.03 18.30 -10.90
N GLY A 135 9.99 17.68 -11.45
CA GLY A 135 10.07 17.07 -12.79
C GLY A 135 9.73 18.08 -13.89
N ARG A 136 10.65 18.32 -14.85
CA ARG A 136 10.45 19.21 -16.01
C ARG A 136 9.31 18.80 -16.97
N SER A 137 8.50 17.80 -16.62
CA SER A 137 7.28 17.42 -17.34
C SER A 137 6.21 17.01 -16.32
N SER A 138 5.27 17.92 -16.08
CA SER A 138 4.29 17.90 -14.97
C SER A 138 3.22 16.80 -15.02
N ALA A 139 3.29 15.84 -15.96
CA ALA A 139 2.27 14.80 -16.12
C ALA A 139 2.72 13.40 -15.69
N ASP A 140 4.03 13.12 -15.69
CA ASP A 140 4.47 11.72 -15.59
C ASP A 140 4.67 11.23 -14.15
N GLY A 141 4.72 12.16 -13.20
CA GLY A 141 4.71 11.86 -11.78
C GLY A 141 3.38 11.25 -11.35
N MET A 142 2.36 12.09 -11.20
CA MET A 142 1.16 11.75 -10.42
C MET A 142 0.52 10.42 -10.82
N PRO A 143 0.17 9.55 -9.84
CA PRO A 143 -0.62 8.37 -10.13
C PRO A 143 -1.97 8.84 -10.67
N SER A 144 -2.24 8.48 -11.91
CA SER A 144 -3.53 8.71 -12.54
C SER A 144 -4.38 7.47 -12.41
N LEU A 145 -5.69 7.66 -12.39
CA LEU A 145 -6.65 6.55 -12.42
C LEU A 145 -6.36 5.62 -13.62
N ARG A 146 -5.88 6.17 -14.74
CA ARG A 146 -5.44 5.41 -15.93
C ARG A 146 -4.29 4.45 -15.65
N LYS A 147 -3.32 4.83 -14.80
CA LYS A 147 -2.19 3.96 -14.41
C LYS A 147 -2.66 2.84 -13.45
N LEU A 148 -3.72 3.07 -12.69
CA LEU A 148 -4.27 2.12 -11.71
C LEU A 148 -5.29 1.15 -12.31
N VAL A 149 -6.05 1.54 -13.32
CA VAL A 149 -7.08 0.70 -13.94
C VAL A 149 -6.48 -0.17 -15.04
N ARG A 150 -7.07 -1.34 -15.29
CA ARG A 150 -6.70 -2.16 -16.44
C ARG A 150 -6.92 -1.41 -17.76
N PRO A 151 -6.02 -1.50 -18.75
CA PRO A 151 -6.19 -0.81 -20.04
C PRO A 151 -7.55 -1.08 -20.72
N THR A 152 -8.08 -2.31 -20.62
CA THR A 152 -9.39 -2.70 -21.18
C THR A 152 -10.58 -2.01 -20.50
N ASP A 153 -10.43 -1.67 -19.23
CA ASP A 153 -11.52 -1.11 -18.41
C ASP A 153 -11.48 0.42 -18.42
N TRP A 154 -10.37 1.00 -18.89
CA TRP A 154 -10.11 2.44 -18.84
C TRP A 154 -11.19 3.25 -19.56
N GLU A 155 -11.66 2.83 -20.74
CA GLU A 155 -12.64 3.60 -21.49
C GLU A 155 -13.99 3.71 -20.75
N SER A 156 -14.43 2.61 -20.14
CA SER A 156 -15.66 2.56 -19.33
C SER A 156 -15.55 3.44 -18.08
N VAL A 157 -14.41 3.36 -17.38
CA VAL A 157 -14.14 4.20 -16.20
C VAL A 157 -14.04 5.67 -16.59
N HIS A 158 -13.32 5.99 -17.67
CA HIS A 158 -13.15 7.34 -18.19
C HIS A 158 -14.50 7.96 -18.57
N THR A 159 -15.33 7.26 -19.34
CA THR A 159 -16.68 7.72 -19.69
C THR A 159 -17.53 7.94 -18.43
N SER A 160 -17.44 7.04 -17.46
CA SER A 160 -18.19 7.16 -16.20
C SER A 160 -17.79 8.36 -15.35
N VAL A 161 -16.49 8.65 -15.27
CA VAL A 161 -15.91 9.79 -14.56
C VAL A 161 -16.27 11.08 -15.28
N THR A 162 -16.08 11.16 -16.60
CA THR A 162 -16.39 12.34 -17.41
C THR A 162 -17.88 12.67 -17.38
N ALA A 163 -18.75 11.67 -17.55
CA ALA A 163 -20.20 11.85 -17.47
C ALA A 163 -20.65 12.26 -16.05
N TYR A 164 -19.92 11.89 -15.01
CA TYR A 164 -20.20 12.36 -13.66
C TYR A 164 -19.70 13.78 -13.43
N ALA A 165 -18.48 14.12 -13.86
CA ALA A 165 -17.92 15.46 -13.76
C ALA A 165 -18.77 16.50 -14.51
N ALA A 166 -19.34 16.14 -15.66
CA ALA A 166 -20.29 16.99 -16.38
C ALA A 166 -21.59 17.25 -15.61
N LYS A 167 -21.98 16.34 -14.70
CA LYS A 167 -23.17 16.48 -13.84
C LYS A 167 -22.89 17.21 -12.52
N SER A 168 -21.65 17.18 -12.04
CA SER A 168 -21.25 17.76 -10.73
C SER A 168 -21.17 19.30 -10.72
N GLY A 169 -21.47 19.98 -11.84
CA GLY A 169 -21.77 21.41 -11.84
C GLY A 169 -23.08 21.77 -11.12
N ARG A 170 -23.83 20.78 -10.62
CA ARG A 170 -25.03 20.94 -9.81
C ARG A 170 -24.70 20.64 -8.34
N PRO A 171 -25.18 21.43 -7.36
CA PRO A 171 -24.80 21.32 -5.95
C PRO A 171 -25.24 20.04 -5.23
N SER A 172 -25.84 19.06 -5.92
CA SER A 172 -26.10 17.74 -5.37
C SER A 172 -24.93 16.79 -5.69
N VAL A 173 -23.94 16.76 -4.79
CA VAL A 173 -22.86 15.77 -4.81
C VAL A 173 -23.43 14.42 -4.39
N SER A 174 -24.14 13.75 -5.30
CA SER A 174 -24.63 12.39 -5.05
C SER A 174 -23.54 11.39 -5.41
N GLU A 175 -23.23 10.49 -4.48
CA GLU A 175 -22.29 9.39 -4.70
C GLU A 175 -22.68 8.59 -5.96
N LYS A 176 -21.74 8.38 -6.89
CA LYS A 176 -21.97 7.47 -8.03
C LYS A 176 -21.28 6.14 -7.77
N THR A 177 -22.10 5.10 -7.67
CA THR A 177 -21.60 3.72 -7.69
C THR A 177 -21.22 3.34 -9.11
N LEU A 178 -20.01 2.82 -9.26
CA LEU A 178 -19.50 2.14 -10.45
C LEU A 178 -19.72 0.63 -10.30
N GLY A 179 -19.81 -0.06 -11.45
CA GLY A 179 -19.75 -1.52 -11.49
C GLY A 179 -18.38 -2.06 -11.07
N PRO A 180 -18.13 -3.37 -11.27
CA PRO A 180 -16.84 -3.95 -10.94
C PRO A 180 -15.69 -3.30 -11.71
N VAL A 181 -14.58 -3.00 -11.03
CA VAL A 181 -13.39 -2.38 -11.64
C VAL A 181 -12.15 -3.20 -11.31
N CYS A 182 -11.33 -3.49 -12.32
CA CYS A 182 -10.01 -4.10 -12.09
C CYS A 182 -8.98 -3.03 -11.76
N ILE A 183 -8.41 -3.09 -10.55
CA ILE A 183 -7.37 -2.20 -10.05
C ILE A 183 -6.06 -2.96 -10.01
N ARG A 184 -4.99 -2.36 -10.53
CA ARG A 184 -3.63 -2.90 -10.52
C ARG A 184 -3.16 -3.05 -9.07
N ARG A 185 -2.55 -4.20 -8.77
CA ARG A 185 -2.01 -4.48 -7.45
C ARG A 185 -0.66 -3.78 -7.23
N PRO A 186 -0.32 -3.37 -5.99
CA PRO A 186 0.99 -2.77 -5.71
C PRO A 186 2.14 -3.78 -5.80
N ASP A 187 1.88 -5.08 -5.58
CA ASP A 187 2.90 -6.13 -5.62
C ASP A 187 3.28 -6.60 -7.04
N GLY A 188 2.70 -6.02 -8.09
CA GLY A 188 3.16 -6.32 -9.46
C GLY A 188 2.39 -5.63 -10.57
N PRO A 189 3.07 -5.16 -11.64
CA PRO A 189 2.45 -4.38 -12.71
C PRO A 189 1.42 -5.15 -13.54
N HIS A 190 1.47 -6.49 -13.53
CA HIS A 190 0.58 -7.36 -14.30
C HIS A 190 -0.51 -8.02 -13.45
N LYS A 191 -0.51 -7.80 -12.14
CA LYS A 191 -1.52 -8.39 -11.25
C LYS A 191 -2.63 -7.36 -11.00
N PHE A 192 -3.87 -7.84 -10.98
CA PHE A 192 -5.05 -7.00 -10.76
C PHE A 192 -5.91 -7.59 -9.65
N MET A 193 -6.56 -6.71 -8.89
CA MET A 193 -7.65 -7.00 -7.97
C MET A 193 -8.95 -6.53 -8.57
N VAL A 194 -10.03 -7.25 -8.33
CA VAL A 194 -11.38 -6.84 -8.77
C VAL A 194 -12.09 -6.21 -7.58
N ALA A 195 -12.36 -4.92 -7.67
CA ALA A 195 -13.31 -4.27 -6.78
C ALA A 195 -14.71 -4.65 -7.25
N LYS A 196 -15.49 -5.37 -6.43
CA LYS A 196 -16.88 -5.75 -6.76
C LYS A 196 -17.78 -4.52 -6.90
N GLN A 197 -17.45 -3.46 -6.17
CA GLN A 197 -18.13 -2.18 -6.18
C GLN A 197 -17.07 -1.08 -6.03
N ALA A 198 -17.21 0.01 -6.78
CA ALA A 198 -16.41 1.22 -6.61
C ALA A 198 -17.33 2.43 -6.53
N LYS A 199 -16.91 3.48 -5.81
CA LYS A 199 -17.72 4.68 -5.58
C LYS A 199 -16.89 5.90 -5.97
N LEU A 200 -17.51 6.83 -6.71
CA LEU A 200 -16.89 8.08 -7.10
C LEU A 200 -17.40 9.21 -6.20
N TYR A 201 -16.45 9.95 -5.63
CA TYR A 201 -16.67 11.16 -4.86
C TYR A 201 -15.89 12.30 -5.51
N PHE A 202 -16.52 13.46 -5.64
CA PHE A 202 -15.84 14.67 -6.08
C PHE A 202 -15.75 15.61 -4.89
N SER A 203 -14.52 16.00 -4.54
CA SER A 203 -14.33 17.10 -3.60
C SER A 203 -14.74 18.38 -4.33
N SER A 204 -15.79 19.03 -3.87
CA SER A 204 -15.96 20.45 -4.20
C SER A 204 -14.81 21.17 -3.53
N ASN A 205 -13.81 21.61 -4.30
CA ASN A 205 -12.80 22.52 -3.78
C ASN A 205 -13.54 23.79 -3.35
N LYS A 206 -13.84 23.90 -2.04
CA LYS A 206 -14.36 25.11 -1.42
C LYS A 206 -13.16 25.99 -1.00
N ASP A 207 -12.21 26.17 -1.90
CA ASP A 207 -11.10 27.08 -1.70
C ASP A 207 -11.11 28.07 -2.87
N GLY A 208 -11.62 29.27 -2.56
CA GLY A 208 -11.34 30.49 -3.30
C GLY A 208 -10.06 31.13 -2.79
#